data_AF-A0A7S0UAU9-F1
#
_entry.id   AF-A0A7S0UAU9-F1
#
_cell.length_a   1.000
_cell.length_b   1.000
_cell.length_c   1.000
_cell.angle_alpha   90.00
_cell.angle_beta   90.00
_cell.angle_gamma   90.00
#
_symmetry.space_group_name_H-M   'P 1'
#
loop_
_entity.id
_entity.type
_entity.pdbx_description
1 polymer ?
#
loop_
_entity_poly.entity_id
_entity_poly.type
_entity_poly.pdbx_seq_one_letter_code
_entity_poly.pdbx_strand_id
1 'polypeptide(L)'
;MSAGFSTFFAWGEPYLVAPLSLPALQCVVLLDRADNEPSYRAQSKVDTSTISSILSLRDPFATCALLSLRGAKCVVSNQWNTDASSNHARCKDMITAILDGGETVGAAVASTGVGKVKVYRDAVAAAAAAKKAHEEAAEKYAEKQREKEEKAALKAAEKAKRLEKKERLAAERAAA
;
A
#
# COMPACT_ATOMS: atom_id res chain seq x y z
N MET A 1 21.32 -27.36 -6.85
CA MET A 1 21.78 -26.09 -6.23
C MET A 1 20.53 -25.40 -5.69
N SER A 2 20.30 -25.45 -4.38
CA SER A 2 19.00 -25.17 -3.75
C SER A 2 18.94 -23.73 -3.21
N ALA A 3 19.09 -22.74 -4.12
CA ALA A 3 19.05 -21.34 -3.75
C ALA A 3 17.68 -20.98 -3.14
N GLY A 4 17.67 -20.54 -1.89
CA GLY A 4 16.50 -19.94 -1.23
C GLY A 4 15.78 -20.78 -0.17
N PHE A 5 16.06 -22.08 -0.04
CA PHE A 5 15.31 -22.94 0.91
C PHE A 5 15.78 -22.83 2.37
N SER A 6 17.07 -22.64 2.61
CA SER A 6 17.62 -22.46 3.95
C SER A 6 17.86 -20.98 4.25
N THR A 7 18.20 -20.65 5.50
CA THR A 7 18.63 -19.31 5.92
C THR A 7 19.92 -18.89 5.20
N PHE A 8 20.14 -17.60 4.99
CA PHE A 8 21.35 -17.06 4.35
C PHE A 8 22.66 -17.66 4.90
N PHE A 9 22.80 -17.73 6.23
CA PHE A 9 23.98 -18.29 6.90
C PHE A 9 24.01 -19.82 7.02
N ALA A 10 23.16 -20.53 6.27
CA ALA A 10 23.30 -21.98 6.10
C ALA A 10 24.46 -22.33 5.16
N TRP A 11 24.78 -21.44 4.21
CA TRP A 11 25.80 -21.68 3.18
C TRP A 11 27.15 -21.03 3.50
N GLY A 12 27.14 -20.01 4.36
CA GLY A 12 28.35 -19.34 4.84
C GLY A 12 28.17 -18.98 6.30
N GLU A 13 29.21 -19.12 7.09
CA GLU A 13 29.11 -18.80 8.51
C GLU A 13 29.16 -17.27 8.75
N PRO A 14 28.47 -16.75 9.79
CA PRO A 14 28.44 -15.33 10.10
C PRO A 14 29.83 -14.70 10.27
N TYR A 15 30.82 -15.48 10.75
CA TYR A 15 32.19 -15.01 10.92
C TYR A 15 32.88 -14.65 9.59
N LEU A 16 32.43 -15.20 8.45
CA LEU A 16 32.98 -14.85 7.14
C LEU A 16 32.53 -13.47 6.68
N VAL A 17 31.35 -13.03 7.12
CA VAL A 17 30.81 -11.71 6.81
C VAL A 17 31.28 -10.65 7.80
N ALA A 18 31.61 -11.05 9.04
CA ALA A 18 32.12 -10.17 10.07
C ALA A 18 33.38 -9.36 9.69
N PRO A 19 34.37 -9.84 8.92
CA PRO A 19 35.50 -8.99 8.53
C PRO A 19 35.24 -8.18 7.25
N LEU A 20 34.14 -8.43 6.53
CA LEU A 20 33.89 -7.78 5.24
C LEU A 20 33.55 -6.29 5.43
N SER A 21 34.12 -5.45 4.57
CA SER A 21 33.72 -4.06 4.42
C SER A 21 32.98 -3.92 3.10
N LEU A 22 31.72 -3.50 3.16
CA LEU A 22 30.79 -3.41 2.02
C LEU A 22 30.29 -1.96 1.82
N PRO A 23 31.16 -0.94 1.74
CA PRO A 23 30.74 0.46 1.76
C PRO A 23 29.97 0.88 0.50
N ALA A 24 30.23 0.21 -0.63
CA ALA A 24 29.55 0.45 -1.90
C ALA A 24 28.20 -0.27 -2.00
N LEU A 25 27.85 -1.16 -1.05
CA LEU A 25 26.65 -1.97 -1.13
C LEU A 25 25.42 -1.13 -0.81
N GLN A 26 24.58 -0.91 -1.83
CA GLN A 26 23.40 -0.06 -1.72
C GLN A 26 22.21 -0.80 -1.12
N CYS A 27 21.98 -2.04 -1.56
CA CYS A 27 20.84 -2.84 -1.15
C CYS A 27 21.23 -4.31 -1.10
N VAL A 28 20.75 -5.01 -0.07
CA VAL A 28 20.81 -6.47 0.04
C VAL A 28 19.39 -6.99 0.14
N VAL A 29 19.06 -7.93 -0.71
CA VAL A 29 17.74 -8.58 -0.74
C VAL A 29 17.94 -10.05 -0.43
N LEU A 30 17.46 -10.47 0.74
CA LEU A 30 17.49 -11.84 1.22
C LEU A 30 16.10 -12.44 1.13
N LEU A 31 15.87 -13.22 0.08
CA LEU A 31 14.65 -14.02 -0.09
C LEU A 31 14.94 -15.47 0.28
N ASP A 32 15.43 -15.64 1.50
CA ASP A 32 15.75 -16.92 2.10
C ASP A 32 14.53 -17.50 2.86
N ARG A 33 14.72 -18.66 3.51
CA ARG A 33 13.68 -19.34 4.31
C ARG A 33 12.49 -19.85 3.49
N ALA A 34 12.74 -20.30 2.26
CA ALA A 34 11.70 -20.97 1.49
C ALA A 34 11.36 -22.34 2.08
N ASP A 35 10.09 -22.57 2.40
CA ASP A 35 9.67 -23.77 3.12
C ASP A 35 9.93 -25.04 2.31
N ASN A 36 10.72 -25.95 2.89
CA ASN A 36 11.09 -27.21 2.27
C ASN A 36 11.55 -28.21 3.34
N GLU A 37 10.74 -29.25 3.54
CA GLU A 37 10.93 -30.25 4.59
C GLU A 37 12.32 -30.94 4.56
N PRO A 38 12.85 -31.39 3.41
CA PRO A 38 14.20 -31.96 3.34
C PRO A 38 15.30 -30.97 3.75
N SER A 39 15.20 -29.71 3.33
CA SER A 39 16.17 -28.66 3.69
C SER A 39 16.09 -28.34 5.17
N TYR A 40 14.88 -28.26 5.73
CA TYR A 40 14.68 -28.03 7.16
C TYR A 40 15.27 -29.15 8.02
N ARG A 41 15.06 -30.42 7.63
CA ARG A 41 15.65 -31.58 8.33
C ARG A 41 17.17 -31.59 8.28
N ALA A 42 17.75 -31.30 7.10
CA ALA A 42 19.20 -31.23 6.94
C ALA A 42 19.78 -30.10 7.81
N GLN A 43 19.15 -28.92 7.80
CA GLN A 43 19.56 -27.77 8.59
C GLN A 43 19.45 -28.06 10.10
N SER A 44 18.36 -28.67 10.56
CA SER A 44 18.15 -29.01 11.98
C SER A 44 19.25 -29.94 12.52
N LYS A 45 19.74 -30.88 11.70
CA LYS A 45 20.86 -31.76 12.08
C LYS A 45 22.16 -30.97 12.25
N VAL A 46 22.45 -30.05 11.32
CA VAL A 46 23.64 -29.18 11.39
C VAL A 46 23.54 -28.22 12.57
N ASP A 47 22.36 -27.67 12.82
CA ASP A 47 22.11 -26.73 13.91
C ASP A 47 22.33 -27.38 15.28
N THR A 48 22.04 -28.68 15.43
CA THR A 48 22.32 -29.44 16.66
C THR A 48 23.83 -29.45 17.01
N SER A 49 24.70 -29.44 16.01
CA SER A 49 26.16 -29.39 16.20
C SER A 49 26.74 -27.98 16.27
N THR A 50 25.94 -26.96 16.00
CA THR A 50 26.40 -25.57 15.91
C THR A 50 26.31 -24.87 17.26
N ILE A 51 27.29 -24.02 17.58
CA ILE A 51 27.30 -23.25 18.83
C ILE A 51 26.10 -22.28 18.85
N SER A 52 25.42 -22.19 20.00
CA SER A 52 24.22 -21.35 20.17
C SER A 52 24.45 -19.88 19.81
N SER A 53 25.64 -19.32 20.08
CA SER A 53 25.99 -17.94 19.70
C SER A 53 25.99 -17.74 18.19
N ILE A 54 26.54 -18.69 17.42
CA ILE A 54 26.53 -18.67 15.95
C ILE A 54 25.11 -18.84 15.42
N LEU A 55 24.32 -19.70 16.05
CA LEU A 55 22.92 -19.91 15.68
C LEU A 55 22.09 -18.64 15.88
N SER A 56 22.35 -17.88 16.95
CA SER A 56 21.67 -16.59 17.20
C SER A 56 21.92 -15.56 16.10
N LEU A 57 23.09 -15.60 15.44
CA LEU A 57 23.41 -14.73 14.30
C LEU A 57 22.66 -15.13 13.02
N ARG A 58 22.06 -16.32 12.97
CA ARG A 58 21.19 -16.75 11.86
C ARG A 58 19.76 -16.21 11.97
N ASP A 59 19.41 -15.57 13.08
CA ASP A 59 18.14 -14.86 13.19
C ASP A 59 18.05 -13.75 12.12
N PRO A 60 16.88 -13.52 11.49
CA PRO A 60 16.74 -12.50 10.44
C PRO A 60 17.15 -11.10 10.92
N PHE A 61 16.84 -10.74 12.16
CA PHE A 61 17.21 -9.44 12.70
C PHE A 61 18.71 -9.33 12.93
N ALA A 62 19.33 -10.37 13.51
CA ALA A 62 20.77 -10.42 13.71
C ALA A 62 21.55 -10.38 12.38
N THR A 63 21.03 -11.09 11.36
CA THR A 63 21.59 -11.10 10.00
C THR A 63 21.53 -9.72 9.37
N CYS A 64 20.38 -9.06 9.43
CA CYS A 64 20.22 -7.70 8.91
C CYS A 64 21.15 -6.72 9.64
N ALA A 65 21.21 -6.79 10.98
CA ALA A 65 22.08 -5.96 11.78
C ALA A 65 23.56 -6.15 11.42
N LEU A 66 24.01 -7.40 11.23
CA LEU A 66 25.37 -7.69 10.81
C LEU A 66 25.68 -7.06 9.45
N LEU A 67 24.81 -7.24 8.45
CA LEU A 67 24.99 -6.66 7.12
C LEU A 67 25.01 -5.13 7.13
N SER A 68 24.12 -4.52 7.92
CA SER A 68 24.11 -3.07 8.13
C SER A 68 25.40 -2.57 8.77
N LEU A 69 25.92 -3.26 9.79
CA LEU A 69 27.21 -2.93 10.41
C LEU A 69 28.38 -3.03 9.43
N ARG A 70 28.29 -3.89 8.42
CA ARG A 70 29.32 -4.04 7.38
C ARG A 70 29.20 -3.02 6.24
N GLY A 71 28.19 -2.17 6.24
CA GLY A 71 28.04 -1.05 5.29
C GLY A 71 26.90 -1.20 4.28
N ALA A 72 26.05 -2.23 4.40
CA ALA A 72 24.83 -2.30 3.62
C ALA A 72 23.88 -1.16 4.00
N LYS A 73 23.55 -0.28 3.03
CA LYS A 73 22.67 0.88 3.29
C LYS A 73 21.20 0.48 3.48
N CYS A 74 20.77 -0.58 2.80
CA CYS A 74 19.42 -1.12 2.90
C CYS A 74 19.50 -2.65 2.90
N VAL A 75 18.74 -3.29 3.80
CA VAL A 75 18.61 -4.74 3.86
C VAL A 75 17.14 -5.09 3.91
N VAL A 76 16.71 -5.95 3.00
CA VAL A 76 15.36 -6.51 2.93
C VAL A 76 15.49 -8.01 3.15
N SER A 77 14.77 -8.56 4.13
CA SER A 77 14.82 -9.99 4.45
C SER A 77 13.45 -10.52 4.85
N ASN A 78 13.23 -11.81 4.61
CA ASN A 78 12.06 -12.52 5.10
C ASN A 78 12.15 -12.72 6.63
N GLN A 79 11.18 -12.16 7.36
CA GLN A 79 11.08 -12.38 8.80
C GLN A 79 10.60 -13.81 9.15
N TRP A 80 9.78 -14.41 8.29
CA TRP A 80 9.14 -15.71 8.50
C TRP A 80 9.44 -16.65 7.34
N ASN A 81 9.18 -17.94 7.55
CA ASN A 81 9.24 -18.90 6.45
C ASN A 81 8.15 -18.57 5.41
N THR A 82 8.49 -18.78 4.15
CA THR A 82 7.68 -18.39 2.99
C THR A 82 7.74 -19.47 1.93
N ASP A 83 6.82 -19.52 0.98
CA ASP A 83 6.97 -20.45 -0.15
C ASP A 83 8.03 -19.96 -1.15
N ALA A 84 8.73 -20.91 -1.79
CA ALA A 84 9.71 -20.58 -2.84
C ALA A 84 9.07 -19.82 -4.02
N SER A 85 7.85 -20.21 -4.40
CA SER A 85 7.07 -19.54 -5.46
C SER A 85 6.72 -18.10 -5.08
N SER A 86 6.31 -17.88 -3.83
CA SER A 86 6.01 -16.56 -3.27
C SER A 86 7.26 -15.68 -3.23
N ASN A 87 8.41 -16.22 -2.81
CA ASN A 87 9.69 -15.50 -2.85
C ASN A 87 10.10 -15.13 -4.28
N HIS A 88 9.94 -16.05 -5.24
CA HIS A 88 10.25 -15.76 -6.64
C HIS A 88 9.37 -14.64 -7.21
N ALA A 89 8.06 -14.68 -6.95
CA ALA A 89 7.13 -13.64 -7.36
C ALA A 89 7.50 -12.28 -6.75
N ARG A 90 7.74 -12.23 -5.43
CA ARG A 90 8.18 -11.00 -4.74
C ARG A 90 9.50 -10.46 -5.27
N CYS A 91 10.46 -11.33 -5.57
CA CYS A 91 11.73 -10.95 -6.17
C CYS A 91 11.49 -10.22 -7.49
N LYS A 92 10.71 -10.84 -8.37
CA LYS A 92 10.41 -10.31 -9.70
C LYS A 92 9.69 -8.98 -9.60
N ASP A 93 8.62 -8.92 -8.81
CA ASP A 93 7.82 -7.71 -8.69
C ASP A 93 8.62 -6.56 -8.07
N MET A 94 9.49 -6.85 -7.10
CA MET A 94 10.30 -5.83 -6.45
C MET A 94 11.41 -5.32 -7.37
N ILE A 95 12.07 -6.21 -8.13
CA ILE A 95 13.07 -5.81 -9.14
C ILE A 95 12.41 -4.95 -10.22
N THR A 96 11.24 -5.34 -10.73
CA THR A 96 10.48 -4.56 -11.70
C THR A 96 10.06 -3.20 -11.13
N ALA A 97 9.56 -3.15 -9.89
CA ALA A 97 9.16 -1.89 -9.25
C ALA A 97 10.35 -0.92 -9.07
N ILE A 98 11.53 -1.44 -8.70
CA ILE A 98 12.73 -0.62 -8.48
C ILE A 98 13.36 -0.19 -9.81
N LEU A 99 13.58 -1.12 -10.74
CA LEU A 99 14.31 -0.85 -11.99
C LEU A 99 13.44 -0.18 -13.04
N ASP A 100 12.22 -0.69 -13.26
CA ASP A 100 11.34 -0.19 -14.32
C ASP A 100 10.40 0.91 -13.80
N GLY A 101 9.93 0.77 -12.55
CA GLY A 101 9.04 1.74 -11.91
C GLY A 101 9.76 2.93 -11.26
N GLY A 102 11.07 2.84 -11.05
CA GLY A 102 11.84 3.85 -10.32
C GLY A 102 11.42 4.02 -8.85
N GLU A 103 10.72 3.04 -8.27
CA GLU A 103 10.28 3.09 -6.89
C GLU A 103 11.47 2.99 -5.92
N THR A 104 11.37 3.67 -4.78
CA THR A 104 12.32 3.42 -3.68
C THR A 104 12.15 1.99 -3.15
N VAL A 105 13.20 1.39 -2.60
CA VAL A 105 13.15 0.03 -2.06
C VAL A 105 12.03 -0.14 -1.02
N GLY A 106 11.80 0.86 -0.16
CA GLY A 106 10.71 0.82 0.81
C GLY A 106 9.32 0.84 0.17
N ALA A 107 9.14 1.63 -0.89
CA ALA A 107 7.88 1.66 -1.65
C ALA A 107 7.63 0.34 -2.38
N ALA A 108 8.69 -0.25 -2.97
CA ALA A 108 8.64 -1.55 -3.65
C ALA A 108 8.31 -2.69 -2.66
N VAL A 109 8.92 -2.70 -1.48
CA VAL A 109 8.59 -3.69 -0.43
C VAL A 109 7.14 -3.51 0.06
N ALA A 110 6.66 -2.27 0.18
CA ALA A 110 5.27 -2.02 0.56
C ALA A 110 4.26 -2.42 -0.53
N SER A 111 4.59 -2.22 -1.81
CA SER A 111 3.72 -2.55 -2.94
C SER A 111 3.68 -4.06 -3.23
N THR A 112 4.80 -4.76 -3.03
CA THR A 112 4.95 -6.22 -3.18
C THR A 112 4.65 -7.01 -1.90
N GLY A 113 4.59 -6.31 -0.75
CA GLY A 113 4.27 -6.86 0.55
C GLY A 113 2.87 -7.45 0.61
N VAL A 114 2.63 -8.27 1.64
CA VAL A 114 1.41 -9.06 1.88
C VAL A 114 0.17 -8.32 1.35
N GLY A 115 -0.58 -8.97 0.44
CA GLY A 115 -1.66 -8.36 -0.35
C GLY A 115 -2.69 -7.51 0.42
N LYS A 116 -2.71 -7.58 1.74
CA LYS A 116 -3.37 -6.62 2.63
C LYS A 116 -2.98 -5.17 2.35
N VAL A 117 -1.69 -4.84 2.13
CA VAL A 117 -1.28 -3.45 1.88
C VAL A 117 -1.84 -2.93 0.56
N LYS A 118 -1.83 -3.76 -0.49
CA LYS A 118 -2.46 -3.42 -1.78
C LYS A 118 -3.97 -3.23 -1.63
N VAL A 119 -4.65 -4.16 -0.95
CA VAL A 119 -6.09 -4.05 -0.66
C VAL A 119 -6.41 -2.78 0.13
N TYR A 120 -5.62 -2.43 1.15
CA TYR A 120 -5.78 -1.19 1.90
C TYR A 120 -5.50 0.05 1.04
N ARG A 121 -4.46 0.04 0.21
CA ARG A 121 -4.11 1.15 -0.67
C ARG A 121 -5.21 1.40 -1.71
N ASP A 122 -5.73 0.33 -2.32
CA ASP A 122 -6.83 0.40 -3.30
C ASP A 122 -8.13 0.87 -2.63
N ALA A 123 -8.42 0.39 -1.41
CA ALA A 123 -9.57 0.84 -0.63
C ALA A 123 -9.48 2.33 -0.23
N VAL A 124 -8.29 2.81 0.13
CA VAL A 124 -8.06 4.23 0.45
C VAL A 124 -8.23 5.11 -0.79
N ALA A 125 -7.69 4.69 -1.94
CA ALA A 125 -7.86 5.40 -3.20
C ALA A 125 -9.34 5.45 -3.63
N ALA A 126 -10.07 4.34 -3.50
CA ALA A 126 -11.50 4.27 -3.78
C ALA A 126 -12.33 5.17 -2.84
N ALA A 127 -11.99 5.20 -1.55
CA ALA A 127 -12.66 6.07 -0.58
C ALA A 127 -12.43 7.55 -0.87
N ALA A 128 -11.22 7.94 -1.29
CA ALA A 128 -10.92 9.31 -1.69
C ALA A 128 -11.70 9.72 -2.95
N ALA A 129 -11.78 8.84 -3.95
CA ALA A 129 -12.57 9.08 -5.16
C ALA A 129 -14.07 9.20 -4.87
N ALA A 130 -14.60 8.33 -4.00
CA ALA A 130 -16.00 8.36 -3.58
C ALA A 130 -16.34 9.66 -2.81
N LYS A 131 -15.43 10.15 -1.96
CA LYS A 131 -15.60 11.43 -1.25
C LYS A 131 -15.69 12.60 -2.23
N LYS A 132 -14.78 12.65 -3.20
CA LYS A 132 -14.78 13.70 -4.23
C LYS A 132 -16.06 13.67 -5.09
N ALA A 133 -16.50 12.47 -5.49
CA ALA A 133 -17.76 12.30 -6.23
C ALA A 133 -18.99 12.73 -5.41
N HIS A 134 -18.99 12.49 -4.09
CA HIS A 134 -20.07 12.94 -3.22
C HIS A 134 -20.10 14.46 -3.06
N GLU A 135 -18.94 15.11 -2.92
CA GLU A 135 -18.81 16.57 -2.87
C GLU A 135 -19.31 17.22 -4.18
N GLU A 136 -18.87 16.70 -5.34
CA GLU A 136 -19.33 17.18 -6.65
C GLU A 136 -20.85 16.95 -6.87
N ALA A 137 -21.39 15.84 -6.37
CA ALA A 137 -22.82 15.56 -6.44
C ALA A 137 -23.63 16.49 -5.52
N ALA A 138 -23.11 16.81 -4.33
CA ALA A 138 -23.73 17.72 -3.38
C ALA A 138 -23.81 19.15 -3.95
N GLU A 139 -22.75 19.63 -4.60
CA GLU A 139 -22.72 20.94 -5.26
C GLU A 139 -23.77 21.02 -6.39
N LYS A 140 -23.82 20.02 -7.27
CA LYS A 140 -24.81 19.95 -8.36
C LYS A 140 -26.25 19.89 -7.84
N TYR A 141 -26.48 19.25 -6.70
CA TYR A 141 -27.80 19.19 -6.09
C TYR A 141 -28.20 20.53 -5.49
N ALA A 142 -27.28 21.22 -4.81
CA ALA A 142 -27.50 22.54 -4.24
C ALA A 142 -27.83 23.58 -5.33
N GLU A 143 -27.13 23.53 -6.47
CA GLU A 143 -27.38 24.42 -7.62
C GLU A 143 -28.78 24.18 -8.22
N LYS A 144 -29.17 22.92 -8.42
CA LYS A 144 -30.53 22.56 -8.87
C LYS A 144 -31.63 22.99 -7.90
N GLN A 145 -31.37 22.99 -6.60
CA GLN A 145 -32.34 23.47 -5.62
C GLN A 145 -32.50 24.99 -5.70
N ARG A 146 -31.41 25.74 -5.84
CA ARG A 146 -31.47 27.20 -6.04
C ARG A 146 -32.24 27.59 -7.30
N GLU A 147 -31.99 26.92 -8.43
CA GLU A 147 -32.75 27.16 -9.66
C GLU A 147 -34.25 26.85 -9.51
N LYS A 148 -34.59 25.79 -8.75
CA LYS A 148 -35.98 25.42 -8.49
C LYS A 148 -36.66 26.46 -7.60
N GLU A 149 -36.00 26.92 -6.55
CA GLU A 149 -36.49 27.95 -5.64
C GLU A 149 -36.70 29.27 -6.38
N GLU A 150 -35.76 29.68 -7.23
CA GLU A 150 -35.87 30.90 -8.03
C GLU A 150 -37.03 30.83 -9.02
N LYS A 151 -37.18 29.70 -9.74
CA LYS A 151 -38.32 29.48 -10.65
C LYS A 151 -39.65 29.43 -9.90
N ALA A 152 -39.69 28.90 -8.68
CA ALA A 152 -40.88 28.87 -7.85
C ALA A 152 -41.26 30.28 -7.37
N ALA A 153 -40.28 31.09 -6.95
CA ALA A 153 -40.47 32.48 -6.54
C ALA A 153 -41.00 33.34 -7.70
N LEU A 154 -40.46 33.16 -8.91
CA LEU A 154 -40.90 33.90 -10.09
C LEU A 154 -42.36 33.58 -10.47
N LYS A 155 -42.74 32.29 -10.43
CA LYS A 155 -44.13 31.84 -10.65
C LYS A 155 -45.08 32.35 -9.57
N ALA A 156 -44.65 32.40 -8.31
CA ALA A 156 -45.45 32.95 -7.21
C ALA A 156 -45.69 34.46 -7.39
N ALA A 157 -44.66 35.21 -7.77
CA ALA A 157 -44.76 36.65 -8.05
C ALA A 157 -45.68 36.95 -9.24
N GLU A 158 -45.61 36.16 -10.32
CA GLU A 158 -46.50 36.32 -11.48
C GLU A 158 -47.95 36.00 -11.14
N LYS A 159 -48.19 34.97 -10.30
CA LYS A 159 -49.52 34.62 -9.80
C LYS A 159 -50.10 35.74 -8.91
N ALA A 160 -49.29 36.34 -8.05
CA ALA A 160 -49.69 37.47 -7.20
C ALA A 160 -50.09 38.69 -8.03
N LYS A 161 -49.28 39.08 -9.03
CA LYS A 161 -49.61 40.18 -9.96
C LYS A 161 -50.91 39.94 -10.73
N ARG A 162 -51.19 38.70 -11.12
CA ARG A 162 -52.47 38.32 -11.76
C ARG A 162 -53.66 38.45 -10.83
N LEU A 163 -53.47 38.19 -9.53
CA LEU A 163 -54.52 38.30 -8.53
C LEU A 163 -54.87 39.77 -8.27
N GLU A 164 -53.86 40.61 -8.02
CA GLU A 164 -54.03 42.07 -7.84
C GLU A 164 -54.72 42.70 -9.06
N LYS A 165 -54.33 42.30 -10.27
CA LYS A 165 -54.98 42.78 -11.51
C LYS A 165 -56.45 42.36 -11.59
N LYS A 166 -56.80 41.15 -11.15
CA LYS A 166 -58.20 40.68 -11.12
C LYS A 166 -59.00 41.43 -10.07
N GLU A 167 -58.44 41.68 -8.90
CA GLU A 167 -59.10 42.45 -7.83
C GLU A 167 -59.35 43.89 -8.26
N ARG A 168 -58.40 44.53 -8.95
CA ARG A 168 -58.59 45.90 -9.49
C ARG A 168 -59.70 45.97 -10.55
N LEU A 169 -59.76 44.99 -11.45
CA LEU A 169 -60.81 44.88 -12.47
C LEU A 169 -62.18 44.57 -11.88
N ALA A 170 -62.24 43.80 -10.78
CA ALA A 170 -63.48 43.54 -10.06
C ALA A 170 -63.98 44.80 -9.32
N ALA A 171 -63.07 45.58 -8.73
CA ALA A 171 -63.39 46.85 -8.10
C ALA A 171 -63.90 47.89 -9.12
N GLU A 172 -63.29 47.98 -10.31
CA GLU A 172 -63.78 48.85 -11.40
C GLU A 172 -65.18 48.45 -11.91
N ARG A 173 -65.48 47.15 -11.99
CA ARG A 173 -66.82 46.67 -12.40
C ARG A 173 -67.91 46.83 -11.35
N ALA A 174 -67.56 46.97 -10.07
CA ALA A 174 -68.51 47.21 -8.99
C ALA A 174 -68.84 48.71 -8.81
N ALA A 175 -68.04 49.59 -9.40
CA ALA A 175 -68.20 51.05 -9.32
C ALA A 175 -68.92 51.67 -10.54
N ALA A 176 -69.24 50.88 -11.56
CA ALA A 176 -69.99 51.25 -12.76
C ALA A 176 -71.38 50.61 -12.74
#